data_AF-A0A971KQ02-F1
#
_entry.id   AF-A0A971KQ02-F1
#
_cell.length_a   1.000
_cell.length_b   1.000
_cell.length_c   1.000
_cell.angle_alpha   90.00
_cell.angle_beta   90.00
_cell.angle_gamma   90.00
#
_symmetry.space_group_name_H-M   'P 1'
#
loop_
_entity.id
_entity.type
_entity.pdbx_description
1 polymer ?
#
loop_
_entity_poly.entity_id
_entity_poly.type
_entity_poly.pdbx_seq_one_letter_code
_entity_poly.pdbx_strand_id
1 'polypeptide(L)'
;MPNLKHTAVQTPKGTKDFLPADVKRKRFIQHHLTEFYESYGYQEIITPTIEFYNSLTQGNGPHLAESTYRLIDQEGQILALRPDATTPIARVVATRYREAEKPLRFFYASNVLRYGTLKAGRRREFYQIGAELIGQPGPGGDSEIIALAIGSLQAVGLRSFRFDLGHVEFFTGLVEAAQLSPAVGRQVREALLRKDYVSLKELVGAAAMPDSLRQVFQRLPKLRGGKEVLKEAWQLAPNATSRQAVANLQVIYQELEAKGLAEFVQLDLGLVKDLDYYTGLIFEGYTQDLGFNICDGGRYDNLIGQFGYQCPATGFAFGVERLMECLDAQGTWPQELAAGEQSQAVAGTAAEDVITIAVPKGRLQKYLAPLLSRAGVDCSSLLSDSRKLIIETDDGSYRFLLAKPSDVPTYVEYGAADIGIVGKDILLETEAEVAELLDLGFGRCQMIVAVAESSGITDVRQLDFNSRVASKFTNIATKYFNQVGIQAEVIKLNGSVELGPIVGLADAIVDITETGTTLRANGLIPIATVAEISARLIANPISYKVKYQAIQALIDGLSGELSQ
;
A
#
# COMPACT_ATOMS: atom_id res chain seq x y z
N MET A 1 -33.97 -10.09 17.69
CA MET A 1 -32.51 -10.22 17.86
C MET A 1 -31.97 -10.94 16.64
N PRO A 2 -30.98 -10.37 15.90
CA PRO A 2 -30.35 -11.09 14.80
C PRO A 2 -29.69 -12.36 15.35
N ASN A 3 -29.63 -13.38 14.51
CA ASN A 3 -29.29 -14.79 14.74
C ASN A 3 -28.13 -15.09 15.75
N LEU A 4 -28.38 -14.94 17.07
CA LEU A 4 -27.41 -15.19 18.15
C LEU A 4 -26.82 -16.60 18.13
N LYS A 5 -27.53 -17.58 17.54
CA LYS A 5 -27.05 -18.96 17.41
C LYS A 5 -25.83 -19.09 16.48
N HIS A 6 -25.72 -18.24 15.45
CA HIS A 6 -24.62 -18.33 14.48
C HIS A 6 -23.31 -17.73 15.02
N THR A 7 -23.39 -16.70 15.87
CA THR A 7 -22.21 -16.04 16.46
C THR A 7 -21.73 -16.69 17.75
N ALA A 8 -22.48 -17.64 18.32
CA ALA A 8 -22.16 -18.26 19.62
C ALA A 8 -20.83 -19.04 19.66
N VAL A 9 -20.33 -19.47 18.50
CA VAL A 9 -19.08 -20.26 18.36
C VAL A 9 -18.08 -19.61 17.40
N GLN A 10 -18.30 -18.36 17.03
CA GLN A 10 -17.46 -17.63 16.06
C GLN A 10 -16.79 -16.44 16.74
N THR A 11 -15.53 -16.19 16.40
CA THR A 11 -14.88 -14.94 16.75
C THR A 11 -15.37 -13.81 15.83
N PRO A 12 -15.35 -12.54 16.31
CA PRO A 12 -15.61 -11.40 15.44
C PRO A 12 -14.72 -11.40 14.19
N LYS A 13 -15.27 -10.94 13.07
CA LYS A 13 -14.53 -10.85 11.80
C LYS A 13 -13.24 -10.04 11.99
N GLY A 14 -12.10 -10.65 11.69
CA GLY A 14 -10.78 -10.02 11.78
C GLY A 14 -10.07 -10.18 13.12
N THR A 15 -10.60 -11.00 14.04
CA THR A 15 -9.92 -11.40 15.29
C THR A 15 -9.59 -12.90 15.26
N LYS A 16 -8.63 -13.34 16.08
CA LYS A 16 -8.18 -14.74 16.15
C LYS A 16 -7.87 -15.13 17.59
N ASP A 17 -8.21 -16.37 17.96
CA ASP A 17 -7.72 -17.01 19.18
C ASP A 17 -6.28 -17.51 19.01
N PHE A 18 -5.41 -17.19 19.97
CA PHE A 18 -4.08 -17.80 20.07
C PHE A 18 -4.18 -19.12 20.82
N LEU A 19 -3.90 -20.23 20.13
CA LEU A 19 -3.82 -21.55 20.75
C LEU A 19 -2.49 -21.72 21.52
N PRO A 20 -2.35 -22.70 22.43
CA PRO A 20 -1.16 -22.83 23.27
C PRO A 20 0.19 -22.80 22.55
N ALA A 21 0.30 -23.39 21.35
CA ALA A 21 1.51 -23.33 20.53
C ALA A 21 1.78 -21.91 20.01
N ASP A 22 0.75 -21.24 19.49
CA ASP A 22 0.84 -19.85 19.04
C ASP A 22 1.17 -18.89 20.19
N VAL A 23 0.65 -19.14 21.40
CA VAL A 23 0.98 -18.36 22.60
C VAL A 23 2.46 -18.48 22.95
N LYS A 24 3.04 -19.70 22.93
CA LYS A 24 4.47 -19.89 23.19
C LYS A 24 5.34 -19.11 22.20
N ARG A 25 5.02 -19.19 20.91
CA ARG A 25 5.68 -18.45 19.83
C ARG A 25 5.57 -16.93 19.99
N LYS A 26 4.36 -16.45 20.28
CA LYS A 26 4.12 -15.03 20.58
C LYS A 26 4.94 -14.57 21.78
N ARG A 27 4.97 -15.34 22.87
CA ARG A 27 5.74 -15.01 24.07
C ARG A 27 7.25 -15.05 23.85
N PHE A 28 7.75 -15.93 23.00
CA PHE A 28 9.15 -15.94 22.58
C PHE A 28 9.56 -14.59 21.97
N ILE A 29 8.79 -14.10 20.99
CA ILE A 29 9.05 -12.79 20.34
C ILE A 29 9.00 -11.68 21.37
N GLN A 30 7.96 -11.64 22.21
CA GLN A 30 7.80 -10.59 23.22
C GLN A 30 8.98 -10.57 24.20
N HIS A 31 9.40 -11.75 24.68
CA HIS A 31 10.49 -11.85 25.65
C HIS A 31 11.82 -11.36 25.07
N HIS A 32 12.21 -11.82 23.87
CA HIS A 32 13.47 -11.41 23.24
C HIS A 32 13.51 -9.93 22.92
N LEU A 33 12.38 -9.37 22.46
CA LEU A 33 12.29 -7.93 22.18
C LEU A 33 12.30 -7.10 23.45
N THR A 34 11.64 -7.53 24.52
CA THR A 34 11.70 -6.87 25.83
C THR A 34 13.14 -6.82 26.36
N GLU A 35 13.83 -7.96 26.42
CA GLU A 35 15.23 -8.00 26.88
C GLU A 35 16.15 -7.14 26.01
N PHE A 36 15.94 -7.18 24.68
CA PHE A 36 16.68 -6.36 23.75
C PHE A 36 16.45 -4.86 24.01
N TYR A 37 15.21 -4.40 24.15
CA TYR A 37 14.91 -2.99 24.43
C TYR A 37 15.45 -2.51 25.78
N GLU A 38 15.31 -3.31 26.83
CA GLU A 38 15.85 -3.00 28.16
C GLU A 38 17.37 -2.88 28.13
N SER A 39 18.07 -3.69 27.34
CA SER A 39 19.52 -3.59 27.16
C SER A 39 19.99 -2.28 26.50
N TYR A 40 19.10 -1.59 25.78
CA TYR A 40 19.33 -0.26 25.20
C TYR A 40 18.78 0.88 26.07
N GLY A 41 18.33 0.58 27.29
CA GLY A 41 17.81 1.57 28.23
C GLY A 41 16.39 2.04 27.94
N TYR A 42 15.65 1.33 27.09
CA TYR A 42 14.22 1.57 26.89
C TYR A 42 13.41 0.94 28.04
N GLN A 43 12.36 1.63 28.47
CA GLN A 43 11.49 1.22 29.57
C GLN A 43 10.09 0.89 29.07
N GLU A 44 9.47 -0.17 29.60
CA GLU A 44 8.12 -0.53 29.21
C GLU A 44 7.12 0.53 29.68
N ILE A 45 6.22 0.92 28.78
CA ILE A 45 5.05 1.72 29.10
C ILE A 45 3.77 0.99 28.67
N ILE A 46 2.79 0.99 29.57
CA ILE A 46 1.48 0.40 29.33
C ILE A 46 0.41 1.47 29.49
N THR A 47 -0.39 1.67 28.44
CA THR A 47 -1.53 2.58 28.42
C THR A 47 -2.85 1.80 28.47
N PRO A 48 -3.98 2.44 28.85
CA PRO A 48 -5.30 1.81 28.76
C PRO A 48 -5.63 1.33 27.34
N THR A 49 -6.38 0.22 27.24
CA THR A 49 -6.92 -0.25 25.95
C THR A 49 -8.03 0.65 25.43
N ILE A 50 -8.79 1.27 26.34
CA ILE A 50 -9.89 2.19 26.06
C ILE A 50 -9.43 3.61 26.38
N GLU A 51 -9.58 4.52 25.43
CA GLU A 51 -9.28 5.95 25.54
C GLU A 51 -10.52 6.77 25.19
N PHE A 52 -10.53 8.06 25.57
CA PHE A 52 -11.54 8.98 25.04
C PHE A 52 -11.34 9.14 23.52
N TYR A 53 -12.44 9.08 22.75
CA TYR A 53 -12.37 9.20 21.30
C TYR A 53 -11.66 10.48 20.85
N ASN A 54 -11.99 11.61 21.50
CA ASN A 54 -11.36 12.90 21.20
C ASN A 54 -9.85 12.90 21.46
N SER A 55 -9.37 12.13 22.45
CA SER A 55 -7.94 12.04 22.73
C SER A 55 -7.17 11.32 21.61
N LEU A 56 -7.80 10.39 20.90
CA LEU A 56 -7.17 9.64 19.83
C LEU A 56 -7.26 10.37 18.48
N THR A 57 -8.30 11.18 18.29
CA THR A 57 -8.55 11.90 17.03
C THR A 57 -8.00 13.31 17.01
N GLN A 58 -7.63 13.89 18.17
CA GLN A 58 -7.00 15.21 18.24
C GLN A 58 -5.66 15.30 17.50
N GLY A 59 -5.04 14.17 17.13
CA GLY A 59 -3.66 14.18 16.64
C GLY A 59 -3.27 13.48 15.35
N ASN A 60 -4.19 12.74 14.74
CA ASN A 60 -3.80 11.67 13.83
C ASN A 60 -4.42 11.74 12.43
N GLY A 61 -4.85 12.95 12.03
CA GLY A 61 -5.53 13.17 10.77
C GLY A 61 -6.87 12.41 10.65
N PRO A 62 -7.55 12.51 9.50
CA PRO A 62 -8.85 11.88 9.27
C PRO A 62 -8.81 10.34 9.30
N HIS A 63 -7.67 9.74 8.94
CA HIS A 63 -7.54 8.29 8.70
C HIS A 63 -7.69 7.42 9.95
N LEU A 64 -7.21 7.87 11.11
CA LEU A 64 -7.37 7.12 12.36
C LEU A 64 -8.81 7.24 12.89
N ALA A 65 -9.51 8.35 12.63
CA ALA A 65 -10.92 8.49 13.00
C ALA A 65 -11.84 7.50 12.27
N GLU A 66 -11.58 7.25 10.98
CA GLU A 66 -12.34 6.30 10.15
C GLU A 66 -12.09 4.83 10.53
N SER A 67 -10.88 4.53 11.00
CA SER A 67 -10.45 3.18 11.37
C SER A 67 -10.57 2.87 12.87
N THR A 68 -11.15 3.76 13.68
CA THR A 68 -11.26 3.54 15.13
C THR A 68 -12.56 2.81 15.51
N TYR A 69 -12.45 1.79 16.36
CA TYR A 69 -13.61 1.19 17.03
C TYR A 69 -14.14 2.13 18.11
N ARG A 70 -15.39 2.59 17.95
CA ARG A 70 -16.07 3.49 18.89
C ARG A 70 -17.01 2.73 19.81
N LEU A 71 -17.07 3.17 21.06
CA LEU A 71 -17.99 2.69 22.08
C LEU A 71 -18.62 3.89 22.81
N ILE A 72 -19.81 3.69 23.36
CA ILE A 72 -20.49 4.66 24.22
C ILE A 72 -20.58 4.00 25.59
N ASP A 73 -20.06 4.67 26.63
CA ASP A 73 -20.17 4.16 28.00
C ASP A 73 -21.56 4.43 28.61
N GLN A 74 -21.76 4.01 29.87
CA GLN A 74 -23.05 4.15 30.54
C GLN A 74 -23.37 5.61 30.87
N GLU A 75 -22.36 6.46 30.91
CA GLU A 75 -22.42 7.90 31.15
C GLU A 75 -22.60 8.72 29.85
N GLY A 76 -22.65 8.05 28.70
CA GLY A 76 -22.84 8.67 27.38
C GLY A 76 -21.59 9.26 26.74
N GLN A 77 -20.40 9.02 27.31
CA GLN A 77 -19.14 9.46 26.71
C GLN A 77 -18.79 8.60 25.50
N ILE A 78 -18.23 9.23 24.49
CA ILE A 78 -17.70 8.53 23.32
C ILE A 78 -16.27 8.10 23.62
N LEU A 79 -16.10 6.80 23.79
CA LEU A 79 -14.83 6.13 24.01
C LEU A 79 -14.39 5.42 22.72
N ALA A 80 -13.14 4.99 22.70
CA ALA A 80 -12.57 4.25 21.60
C ALA A 80 -11.55 3.22 22.06
N LEU A 81 -11.46 2.11 21.33
CA LEU A 81 -10.35 1.18 21.46
C LEU A 81 -9.14 1.76 20.74
N ARG A 82 -7.97 1.72 21.37
CA ARG A 82 -6.76 2.31 20.78
C ARG A 82 -6.40 1.69 19.42
N PRO A 83 -6.24 2.50 18.35
CA PRO A 83 -5.82 2.01 17.04
C PRO A 83 -4.30 1.89 16.87
N ASP A 84 -3.54 2.49 17.80
CA ASP A 84 -2.09 2.47 17.92
C ASP A 84 -1.67 2.69 19.38
N ALA A 85 -0.38 2.53 19.70
CA ALA A 85 0.16 2.80 21.03
C ALA A 85 0.83 4.18 21.15
N THR A 86 1.32 4.73 20.04
CA THR A 86 2.08 5.98 19.99
C THR A 86 1.27 7.17 20.50
N THR A 87 -0.02 7.24 20.17
CA THR A 87 -0.92 8.34 20.53
C THR A 87 -1.26 8.36 22.02
N PRO A 88 -1.65 7.23 22.64
CA PRO A 88 -1.69 7.13 24.10
C PRO A 88 -0.36 7.49 24.79
N ILE A 89 0.79 7.09 24.24
CA ILE A 89 2.11 7.42 24.81
C ILE A 89 2.37 8.93 24.71
N ALA A 90 2.07 9.57 23.57
CA ALA A 90 2.16 11.01 23.39
C ALA A 90 1.32 11.78 24.43
N ARG A 91 0.08 11.33 24.68
CA ARG A 91 -0.77 11.87 25.77
C ARG A 91 -0.10 11.73 27.12
N VAL A 92 0.44 10.56 27.45
CA VAL A 92 1.14 10.33 28.73
C VAL A 92 2.35 11.23 28.85
N VAL A 93 3.12 11.44 27.78
CA VAL A 93 4.28 12.34 27.82
C VAL A 93 3.86 13.78 28.08
N ALA A 94 2.87 14.28 27.33
CA ALA A 94 2.41 15.65 27.47
C ALA A 94 1.81 15.95 28.86
N THR A 95 1.22 14.94 29.51
CA THR A 95 0.49 15.11 30.78
C THR A 95 1.23 14.67 32.02
N ARG A 96 2.18 13.72 31.92
CA ARG A 96 2.86 13.09 33.06
C ARG A 96 4.38 13.15 33.00
N TYR A 97 4.98 13.26 31.82
CA TYR A 97 6.44 13.31 31.63
C TYR A 97 6.91 14.63 31.00
N ARG A 98 6.16 15.72 31.21
CA ARG A 98 6.51 17.06 30.72
C ARG A 98 7.83 17.56 31.31
N GLU A 99 8.00 17.36 32.61
CA GLU A 99 9.16 17.82 33.39
C GLU A 99 10.26 16.75 33.52
N ALA A 100 10.09 15.59 32.88
CA ALA A 100 11.08 14.53 32.92
C ALA A 100 12.28 14.88 32.04
N GLU A 101 13.48 14.50 32.48
CA GLU A 101 14.71 14.67 31.70
C GLU A 101 14.62 13.90 30.39
N LYS A 102 15.08 14.53 29.31
CA LYS A 102 15.06 13.99 27.95
C LYS A 102 16.46 13.52 27.55
N PRO A 103 16.56 12.53 26.65
CA PRO A 103 15.46 11.86 25.95
C PRO A 103 14.78 10.74 26.77
N LEU A 104 13.48 10.56 26.56
CA LEU A 104 12.74 9.39 27.06
C LEU A 104 12.80 8.26 26.03
N ARG A 105 13.03 7.05 26.52
CA ARG A 105 13.08 5.82 25.73
C ARG A 105 12.00 4.87 26.23
N PHE A 106 10.91 4.75 25.49
CA PHE A 106 9.81 3.87 25.86
C PHE A 106 9.65 2.74 24.86
N PHE A 107 9.33 1.54 25.33
CA PHE A 107 8.81 0.48 24.47
C PHE A 107 7.44 0.02 24.97
N TYR A 108 6.68 -0.63 24.11
CA TYR A 108 5.36 -1.15 24.44
C TYR A 108 5.11 -2.47 23.72
N ALA A 109 4.26 -3.30 24.31
CA ALA A 109 3.83 -4.56 23.74
C ALA A 109 2.33 -4.73 24.01
N SER A 110 1.46 -4.45 23.04
CA SER A 110 0.02 -4.30 23.32
C SER A 110 -0.91 -4.63 22.14
N ASN A 111 -2.15 -5.06 22.41
CA ASN A 111 -3.19 -5.16 21.37
C ASN A 111 -3.60 -3.78 20.88
N VAL A 112 -3.75 -3.65 19.57
CA VAL A 112 -4.35 -2.48 18.90
C VAL A 112 -5.51 -2.95 18.01
N LEU A 113 -6.50 -2.08 17.81
CA LEU A 113 -7.69 -2.40 17.05
C LEU A 113 -7.99 -1.38 15.95
N ARG A 114 -8.09 -1.85 14.71
CA ARG A 114 -8.37 -1.02 13.54
C ARG A 114 -9.55 -1.59 12.76
N TYR A 115 -10.58 -0.76 12.56
CA TYR A 115 -11.69 -1.03 11.69
C TYR A 115 -11.27 -0.81 10.23
N GLY A 116 -11.47 -1.82 9.39
CA GLY A 116 -11.09 -1.75 7.98
C GLY A 116 -11.47 -3.01 7.20
N THR A 117 -11.19 -2.99 5.89
CA THR A 117 -11.31 -4.15 5.01
C THR A 117 -10.18 -5.14 5.31
N LEU A 118 -10.54 -6.42 5.44
CA LEU A 118 -9.56 -7.51 5.56
C LEU A 118 -8.94 -7.76 4.18
N LYS A 119 -7.80 -7.14 3.90
CA LYS A 119 -7.01 -7.36 2.67
C LYS A 119 -5.61 -7.86 3.04
N ALA A 120 -5.04 -8.77 2.24
CA ALA A 120 -3.64 -9.23 2.33
C ALA A 120 -3.10 -9.47 3.76
N GLY A 121 -3.85 -10.23 4.59
CA GLY A 121 -3.44 -10.57 5.96
C GLY A 121 -3.71 -9.49 7.03
N ARG A 122 -4.32 -8.35 6.68
CA ARG A 122 -4.74 -7.33 7.67
C ARG A 122 -5.82 -7.89 8.60
N ARG A 123 -5.55 -7.79 9.90
CA ARG A 123 -6.49 -8.12 10.98
C ARG A 123 -7.07 -6.86 11.58
N ARG A 124 -8.22 -6.99 12.25
CA ARG A 124 -8.87 -5.89 12.97
C ARG A 124 -8.41 -5.78 14.42
N GLU A 125 -7.93 -6.87 14.98
CA GLU A 125 -7.18 -6.90 16.24
C GLU A 125 -5.86 -7.63 15.98
N PHE A 126 -4.76 -7.02 16.40
CA PHE A 126 -3.42 -7.61 16.31
C PHE A 126 -2.51 -7.05 17.40
N TYR A 127 -1.44 -7.77 17.68
CA TYR A 127 -0.49 -7.40 18.72
C TYR A 127 0.63 -6.54 18.14
N GLN A 128 0.79 -5.33 18.65
CA GLN A 128 1.83 -4.40 18.25
C GLN A 128 2.93 -4.33 19.30
N ILE A 129 4.19 -4.40 18.88
CA ILE A 129 5.36 -4.17 19.71
C ILE A 129 6.26 -3.12 19.05
N GLY A 130 6.72 -2.13 19.81
CA GLY A 130 7.42 -1.00 19.23
C GLY A 130 8.15 -0.16 20.27
N ALA A 131 8.86 0.86 19.80
CA ALA A 131 9.65 1.74 20.63
C ALA A 131 9.50 3.19 20.18
N GLU A 132 9.51 4.11 21.15
CA GLU A 132 9.37 5.55 20.99
C GLU A 132 10.55 6.26 21.67
N LEU A 133 11.28 7.07 20.92
CA LEU A 133 12.35 7.94 21.39
C LEU A 133 11.86 9.39 21.36
N ILE A 134 11.81 10.03 22.53
CA ILE A 134 11.09 11.28 22.73
C ILE A 134 12.02 12.34 23.33
N GLY A 135 12.08 13.50 22.69
CA GLY A 135 12.95 14.61 23.08
C GLY A 135 14.33 14.62 22.43
N GLN A 136 14.58 13.75 21.44
CA GLN A 136 15.82 13.73 20.65
C GLN A 136 15.54 14.15 19.19
N PRO A 137 15.80 15.41 18.81
CA PRO A 137 15.57 15.89 17.45
C PRO A 137 16.65 15.40 16.48
N GLY A 138 16.31 15.40 15.19
CA GLY A 138 17.26 15.23 14.10
C GLY A 138 17.83 13.81 13.93
N PRO A 139 18.83 13.66 13.03
CA PRO A 139 19.25 12.37 12.50
C PRO A 139 19.86 11.42 13.54
N GLY A 140 20.42 11.93 14.64
CA GLY A 140 21.01 11.08 15.68
C GLY A 140 19.98 10.28 16.48
N GLY A 141 18.76 10.80 16.68
CA GLY A 141 17.67 10.00 17.27
C GLY A 141 17.07 9.02 16.26
N ASP A 142 17.03 9.42 15.00
CA ASP A 142 16.50 8.62 13.90
C ASP A 142 17.36 7.38 13.62
N SER A 143 18.70 7.53 13.65
CA SER A 143 19.63 6.41 13.49
C SER A 143 19.59 5.42 14.65
N GLU A 144 19.36 5.89 15.88
CA GLU A 144 19.15 5.04 17.06
C GLU A 144 17.91 4.17 16.86
N ILE A 145 16.80 4.78 16.46
CA ILE A 145 15.52 4.10 16.22
C ILE A 145 15.60 3.08 15.08
N ILE A 146 16.27 3.40 13.96
CA ILE A 146 16.47 2.44 12.87
C ILE A 146 17.39 1.29 13.32
N ALA A 147 18.49 1.58 14.02
CA ALA A 147 19.40 0.55 14.52
C ALA A 147 18.68 -0.38 15.51
N LEU A 148 17.82 0.17 16.38
CA LEU A 148 16.98 -0.60 17.29
C LEU A 148 15.99 -1.47 16.52
N ALA A 149 15.33 -0.95 15.48
CA ALA A 149 14.41 -1.74 14.64
C ALA A 149 15.11 -2.90 13.92
N ILE A 150 16.31 -2.68 13.36
CA ILE A 150 17.12 -3.73 12.73
C ILE A 150 17.51 -4.78 13.77
N GLY A 151 18.02 -4.34 14.92
CA GLY A 151 18.42 -5.22 16.02
C GLY A 151 17.26 -6.03 16.58
N SER A 152 16.04 -5.48 16.62
CA SER A 152 14.83 -6.22 17.00
C SER A 152 14.58 -7.44 16.11
N LEU A 153 14.68 -7.27 14.78
CA LEU A 153 14.48 -8.36 13.84
C LEU A 153 15.57 -9.43 13.98
N GLN A 154 16.82 -9.02 14.19
CA GLN A 154 17.93 -9.94 14.47
C GLN A 154 17.74 -10.69 15.80
N ALA A 155 17.30 -10.00 16.85
CA ALA A 155 17.10 -10.56 18.18
C ALA A 155 16.03 -11.67 18.21
N VAL A 156 15.02 -11.58 17.35
CA VAL A 156 14.01 -12.65 17.20
C VAL A 156 14.43 -13.76 16.23
N GLY A 157 15.58 -13.62 15.57
CA GLY A 157 16.15 -14.63 14.69
C GLY A 157 15.85 -14.48 13.19
N LEU A 158 15.30 -13.35 12.75
CA LEU A 158 15.14 -13.09 11.32
C LEU A 158 16.49 -12.79 10.67
N ARG A 159 16.68 -13.33 9.45
CA ARG A 159 17.96 -13.27 8.73
C ARG A 159 17.87 -12.44 7.46
N SER A 160 16.78 -12.60 6.71
CA SER A 160 16.56 -11.88 5.45
C SER A 160 15.51 -10.79 5.65
N PHE A 161 15.93 -9.53 5.64
CA PHE A 161 15.04 -8.37 5.66
C PHE A 161 15.77 -7.12 5.19
N ARG A 162 15.00 -6.10 4.82
CA ARG A 162 15.50 -4.78 4.41
C ARG A 162 14.58 -3.68 4.93
N PHE A 163 15.14 -2.48 5.06
CA PHE A 163 14.44 -1.25 5.39
C PHE A 163 14.62 -0.23 4.27
N ASP A 164 13.52 0.32 3.77
CA ASP A 164 13.53 1.51 2.92
C ASP A 164 13.53 2.75 3.82
N LEU A 165 14.45 3.69 3.57
CA LEU A 165 14.56 4.97 4.26
C LEU A 165 14.22 6.12 3.32
N GLY A 166 13.25 6.94 3.71
CA GLY A 166 12.84 8.15 2.99
C GLY A 166 12.74 9.36 3.92
N HIS A 167 12.43 10.53 3.38
CA HIS A 167 12.29 11.75 4.18
C HIS A 167 11.19 12.65 3.62
N VAL A 168 10.18 12.97 4.43
CA VAL A 168 8.98 13.68 3.96
C VAL A 168 9.30 15.06 3.39
N GLU A 169 10.25 15.77 4.00
CA GLU A 169 10.65 17.12 3.57
C GLU A 169 11.30 17.15 2.17
N PHE A 170 11.82 16.02 1.66
CA PHE A 170 12.32 15.99 0.29
C PHE A 170 11.18 16.22 -0.71
N PHE A 171 10.09 15.45 -0.55
CA PHE A 171 8.88 15.58 -1.36
C PHE A 171 8.17 16.92 -1.11
N THR A 172 8.03 17.35 0.15
CA THR A 172 7.44 18.66 0.47
C THR A 172 8.18 19.79 -0.23
N GLY A 173 9.51 19.79 -0.19
CA GLY A 173 10.32 20.79 -0.89
C GLY A 173 10.14 20.74 -2.41
N LEU A 174 9.93 19.57 -3.03
CA LEU A 174 9.62 19.47 -4.46
C LEU A 174 8.25 20.08 -4.80
N VAL A 175 7.22 19.80 -3.99
CA VAL A 175 5.88 20.35 -4.17
C VAL A 175 5.91 21.89 -4.05
N GLU A 176 6.64 22.42 -3.07
CA GLU A 176 6.84 23.87 -2.88
C GLU A 176 7.57 24.51 -4.07
N ALA A 177 8.69 23.92 -4.49
CA ALA A 177 9.48 24.44 -5.61
C ALA A 177 8.70 24.42 -6.93
N ALA A 178 7.84 23.42 -7.13
CA ALA A 178 6.99 23.30 -8.30
C ALA A 178 5.71 24.14 -8.22
N GLN A 179 5.44 24.81 -7.09
CA GLN A 179 4.25 25.61 -6.83
C GLN A 179 2.95 24.83 -7.10
N LEU A 180 2.94 23.54 -6.79
CA LEU A 180 1.77 22.70 -6.96
C LEU A 180 0.66 23.14 -5.99
N SER A 181 -0.58 23.18 -6.48
CA SER A 181 -1.73 23.39 -5.59
C SER A 181 -1.84 22.26 -4.56
N PRO A 182 -2.43 22.50 -3.38
CA PRO A 182 -2.60 21.46 -2.36
C PRO A 182 -3.33 20.20 -2.87
N ALA A 183 -4.29 20.39 -3.78
CA ALA A 183 -5.03 19.29 -4.40
C ALA A 183 -4.12 18.43 -5.30
N VAL A 184 -3.34 19.07 -6.18
CA VAL A 184 -2.42 18.35 -7.08
C VAL A 184 -1.28 17.71 -6.30
N GLY A 185 -0.70 18.41 -5.31
CA GLY A 185 0.32 17.85 -4.43
C GLY A 185 -0.16 16.59 -3.69
N ARG A 186 -1.41 16.59 -3.22
CA ARG A 186 -2.04 15.41 -2.62
C ARG A 186 -2.21 14.27 -3.62
N GLN A 187 -2.68 14.55 -4.83
CA GLN A 187 -2.84 13.53 -5.88
C GLN A 187 -1.50 12.90 -6.28
N VAL A 188 -0.45 13.72 -6.43
CA VAL A 188 0.91 13.25 -6.72
C VAL A 188 1.43 12.38 -5.57
N ARG A 189 1.21 12.79 -4.31
CA ARG A 189 1.56 11.98 -3.13
C ARG A 189 0.83 10.65 -3.12
N GLU A 190 -0.49 10.66 -3.35
CA GLU A 190 -1.30 9.44 -3.40
C GLU A 190 -0.84 8.49 -4.51
N ALA A 191 -0.48 9.02 -5.68
CA ALA A 191 0.07 8.23 -6.77
C ALA A 191 1.39 7.56 -6.35
N LEU A 192 2.31 8.29 -5.71
CA LEU A 192 3.57 7.72 -5.18
C LEU A 192 3.31 6.66 -4.08
N LEU A 193 2.42 6.95 -3.13
CA LEU A 193 2.05 6.04 -2.04
C LEU A 193 1.50 4.70 -2.59
N ARG A 194 0.59 4.78 -3.57
CA ARG A 194 0.01 3.62 -4.26
C ARG A 194 0.93 3.00 -5.31
N LYS A 195 2.10 3.61 -5.58
CA LYS A 195 3.01 3.25 -6.69
C LYS A 195 2.29 3.20 -8.03
N ASP A 196 1.35 4.13 -8.23
CA ASP A 196 0.65 4.37 -9.48
C ASP A 196 1.46 5.36 -10.32
N TYR A 197 2.48 4.83 -10.98
CA TYR A 197 3.44 5.61 -11.75
C TYR A 197 2.87 6.08 -13.09
N VAL A 198 1.79 5.43 -13.55
CA VAL A 198 0.99 5.91 -14.67
C VAL A 198 0.32 7.23 -14.29
N SER A 199 -0.48 7.25 -13.21
CA SER A 199 -1.16 8.46 -12.75
C SER A 199 -0.15 9.54 -12.35
N LEU A 200 0.99 9.17 -11.74
CA LEU A 200 2.07 10.11 -11.45
C LEU A 200 2.55 10.83 -12.71
N LYS A 201 2.84 10.09 -13.79
CA LYS A 201 3.32 10.66 -15.05
C LYS A 201 2.28 11.59 -15.68
N GLU A 202 1.00 11.21 -15.64
CA GLU A 202 -0.12 12.02 -16.14
C GLU A 202 -0.28 13.33 -15.35
N LEU A 203 -0.32 13.25 -14.01
CA LEU A 203 -0.49 14.40 -13.11
C LEU A 203 0.64 15.42 -13.27
N VAL A 204 1.90 14.94 -13.26
CA VAL A 204 3.07 15.82 -13.38
C VAL A 204 3.22 16.35 -14.83
N GLY A 205 2.78 15.57 -15.82
CA GLY A 205 2.73 15.99 -17.22
C GLY A 205 1.75 17.13 -17.48
N ALA A 206 0.58 17.09 -16.83
CA ALA A 206 -0.46 18.12 -16.95
C ALA A 206 -0.19 19.36 -16.10
N ALA A 207 0.61 19.24 -15.03
CA ALA A 207 0.89 20.34 -14.13
C ALA A 207 1.84 21.38 -14.73
N ALA A 208 1.51 22.66 -14.52
CA ALA A 208 2.33 23.79 -14.91
C ALA A 208 3.53 23.93 -13.96
N MET A 209 4.70 23.46 -14.41
CA MET A 209 5.96 23.55 -13.67
C MET A 209 7.16 23.54 -14.64
N PRO A 210 8.36 23.98 -14.21
CA PRO A 210 9.60 23.83 -14.97
C PRO A 210 9.91 22.37 -15.32
N ASP A 211 10.45 22.13 -16.53
CA ASP A 211 10.81 20.80 -17.02
C ASP A 211 11.82 20.08 -16.11
N SER A 212 12.73 20.83 -15.49
CA SER A 212 13.69 20.28 -14.53
C SER A 212 13.01 19.64 -13.32
N LEU A 213 11.97 20.28 -12.76
CA LEU A 213 11.20 19.73 -11.64
C LEU A 213 10.31 18.57 -12.08
N ARG A 214 9.72 18.65 -13.29
CA ARG A 214 8.96 17.55 -13.88
C ARG A 214 9.82 16.29 -13.99
N GLN A 215 11.06 16.43 -14.46
CA GLN A 215 12.01 15.33 -14.53
C GLN A 215 12.35 14.77 -13.14
N VAL A 216 12.47 15.61 -12.11
CA VAL A 216 12.71 15.11 -10.73
C VAL A 216 11.55 14.26 -10.23
N PHE A 217 10.30 14.71 -10.39
CA PHE A 217 9.13 13.92 -10.01
C PHE A 217 9.05 12.57 -10.75
N GLN A 218 9.38 12.55 -12.04
CA GLN A 218 9.43 11.31 -12.82
C GLN A 218 10.61 10.40 -12.41
N ARG A 219 11.68 10.97 -11.86
CA ARG A 219 12.85 10.24 -11.38
C ARG A 219 12.65 9.67 -9.97
N LEU A 220 11.79 10.26 -9.14
CA LEU A 220 11.52 9.85 -7.75
C LEU A 220 11.33 8.32 -7.57
N PRO A 221 10.47 7.63 -8.36
CA PRO A 221 10.28 6.17 -8.21
C PRO A 221 11.55 5.35 -8.39
N LYS A 222 12.54 5.92 -9.08
CA LYS A 222 13.81 5.28 -9.41
C LYS A 222 14.98 5.78 -8.55
N LEU A 223 14.77 6.74 -7.64
CA LEU A 223 15.78 7.20 -6.67
C LEU A 223 15.83 6.24 -5.47
N ARG A 224 16.27 5.03 -5.77
CA ARG A 224 16.31 3.93 -4.82
C ARG A 224 17.61 3.13 -4.93
N GLY A 225 18.19 2.79 -3.79
CA GLY A 225 19.49 2.10 -3.74
C GLY A 225 20.28 2.42 -2.49
N GLY A 226 21.59 2.23 -2.55
CA GLY A 226 22.51 2.50 -1.46
C GLY A 226 22.98 3.96 -1.41
N LYS A 227 24.21 4.14 -0.92
CA LYS A 227 24.87 5.44 -0.71
C LYS A 227 24.91 6.33 -1.97
N GLU A 228 24.94 5.73 -3.16
CA GLU A 228 24.95 6.42 -4.45
C GLU A 228 23.74 7.34 -4.65
N VAL A 229 22.60 6.98 -4.07
CA VAL A 229 21.36 7.76 -4.16
C VAL A 229 21.50 9.13 -3.47
N LEU A 230 22.28 9.24 -2.39
CA LEU A 230 22.47 10.52 -1.69
C LEU A 230 23.07 11.59 -2.60
N LYS A 231 24.04 11.20 -3.43
CA LYS A 231 24.69 12.12 -4.37
C LYS A 231 23.71 12.60 -5.43
N GLU A 232 22.93 11.68 -5.99
CA GLU A 232 21.92 12.02 -7.01
C GLU A 232 20.80 12.88 -6.40
N ALA A 233 20.25 12.49 -5.25
CA ALA A 233 19.22 13.23 -4.55
C ALA A 233 19.68 14.65 -4.17
N TRP A 234 20.94 14.82 -3.78
CA TRP A 234 21.52 16.14 -3.50
C TRP A 234 21.52 17.05 -4.73
N GLN A 235 21.85 16.52 -5.91
CA GLN A 235 21.84 17.27 -7.17
C GLN A 235 20.42 17.64 -7.62
N LEU A 236 19.45 16.78 -7.32
CA LEU A 236 18.05 16.98 -7.67
C LEU A 236 17.27 17.84 -6.65
N ALA A 237 17.84 18.10 -5.47
CA ALA A 237 17.19 18.86 -4.40
C ALA A 237 17.00 20.35 -4.78
N PRO A 238 15.76 20.83 -5.00
CA PRO A 238 15.53 22.14 -5.58
C PRO A 238 15.78 23.30 -4.60
N ASN A 239 15.62 23.08 -3.29
CA ASN A 239 15.65 24.12 -2.27
C ASN A 239 16.33 23.65 -0.96
N ALA A 240 16.38 24.55 0.04
CA ALA A 240 17.02 24.26 1.32
C ALA A 240 16.32 23.12 2.08
N THR A 241 14.99 23.05 2.03
CA THR A 241 14.17 22.00 2.64
C THR A 241 14.56 20.62 2.11
N SER A 242 14.54 20.44 0.78
CA SER A 242 14.94 19.16 0.18
C SER A 242 16.43 18.84 0.41
N ARG A 243 17.32 19.85 0.42
CA ARG A 243 18.75 19.64 0.72
C ARG A 243 18.98 19.19 2.15
N GLN A 244 18.24 19.75 3.11
CA GLN A 244 18.31 19.34 4.51
C GLN A 244 17.81 17.91 4.71
N ALA A 245 16.74 17.51 4.01
CA ALA A 245 16.26 16.14 4.00
C ALA A 245 17.34 15.14 3.54
N VAL A 246 18.06 15.46 2.45
CA VAL A 246 19.17 14.63 1.96
C VAL A 246 20.35 14.62 2.94
N ALA A 247 20.67 15.76 3.57
CA ALA A 247 21.71 15.84 4.59
C ALA A 247 21.37 14.97 5.82
N ASN A 248 20.12 14.98 6.27
CA ASN A 248 19.66 14.12 7.37
C ASN A 248 19.81 12.64 7.02
N LEU A 249 19.33 12.23 5.83
CA LEU A 249 19.50 10.86 5.34
C LEU A 249 20.97 10.44 5.23
N GLN A 250 21.85 11.36 4.83
CA GLN A 250 23.27 11.10 4.75
C GLN A 250 23.88 10.81 6.13
N VAL A 251 23.54 11.60 7.16
CA VAL A 251 24.02 11.36 8.53
C VAL A 251 23.53 10.01 9.04
N ILE A 252 22.23 9.72 8.85
CA ILE A 252 21.63 8.44 9.26
C ILE A 252 22.35 7.27 8.59
N TYR A 253 22.56 7.34 7.27
CA TYR A 253 23.25 6.28 6.52
C TYR A 253 24.69 6.07 7.02
N GLN A 254 25.44 7.14 7.29
CA GLN A 254 26.80 7.08 7.80
C GLN A 254 26.87 6.46 9.21
N GLU A 255 25.93 6.79 10.09
CA GLU A 255 25.88 6.21 11.43
C GLU A 255 25.50 4.72 11.41
N LEU A 256 24.61 4.31 10.50
CA LEU A 256 24.28 2.90 10.28
C LEU A 256 25.44 2.13 9.64
N GLU A 257 26.15 2.73 8.69
CA GLU A 257 27.38 2.20 8.08
C GLU A 257 28.46 1.96 9.14
N ALA A 258 28.67 2.93 10.04
CA ALA A 258 29.62 2.81 11.14
C ALA A 258 29.26 1.70 12.16
N LYS A 259 27.97 1.38 12.30
CA LYS A 259 27.46 0.27 13.12
C LYS A 259 27.46 -1.08 12.39
N GLY A 260 27.87 -1.14 11.12
CA GLY A 260 27.82 -2.36 10.31
C GLY A 260 26.41 -2.76 9.88
N LEU A 261 25.46 -1.82 9.88
CA LEU A 261 24.04 -2.06 9.56
C LEU A 261 23.64 -1.59 8.16
N ALA A 262 24.57 -1.04 7.38
CA ALA A 262 24.31 -0.51 6.04
C ALA A 262 23.70 -1.54 5.08
N GLU A 263 24.01 -2.82 5.24
CA GLU A 263 23.44 -3.86 4.39
C GLU A 263 21.92 -3.99 4.54
N PHE A 264 21.36 -3.68 5.73
CA PHE A 264 19.94 -3.83 6.01
C PHE A 264 19.10 -2.65 5.53
N VAL A 265 19.72 -1.58 5.04
CA VAL A 265 19.02 -0.35 4.65
C VAL A 265 19.27 0.01 3.21
N GLN A 266 18.27 0.63 2.60
CA GLN A 266 18.41 1.34 1.35
C GLN A 266 17.62 2.64 1.39
N LEU A 267 18.06 3.60 0.61
CA LEU A 267 17.38 4.88 0.44
C LEU A 267 16.30 4.73 -0.62
N ASP A 268 15.13 5.32 -0.38
CA ASP A 268 14.01 5.40 -1.30
C ASP A 268 13.37 6.80 -1.17
N LEU A 269 13.68 7.70 -2.10
CA LEU A 269 13.13 9.06 -2.10
C LEU A 269 11.71 9.09 -2.69
N GLY A 270 11.25 7.99 -3.31
CA GLY A 270 9.87 7.77 -3.71
C GLY A 270 8.98 7.30 -2.56
N LEU A 271 9.58 6.88 -1.44
CA LEU A 271 8.84 6.55 -0.22
C LEU A 271 8.20 7.82 0.33
N VAL A 272 6.87 7.91 0.21
CA VAL A 272 6.05 8.95 0.83
C VAL A 272 5.03 8.30 1.75
N LYS A 273 4.83 8.89 2.93
CA LYS A 273 3.81 8.48 3.92
C LYS A 273 2.87 9.65 4.21
N ASP A 274 2.04 9.51 5.24
CA ASP A 274 1.14 10.57 5.66
C ASP A 274 1.92 11.79 6.16
N LEU A 275 1.89 12.88 5.38
CA LEU A 275 2.56 14.15 5.69
C LEU A 275 1.88 14.89 6.84
N ASP A 276 0.64 14.53 7.18
CA ASP A 276 -0.06 15.14 8.31
C ASP A 276 0.42 14.53 9.64
N TYR A 277 1.10 13.37 9.59
CA TYR A 277 1.64 12.66 10.75
C TYR A 277 3.18 12.75 10.83
N TYR A 278 3.88 12.39 9.75
CA TYR A 278 5.35 12.37 9.73
C TYR A 278 5.94 13.74 9.35
N THR A 279 7.07 14.06 9.98
CA THR A 279 7.73 15.39 9.90
C THR A 279 9.19 15.32 9.44
N GLY A 280 9.79 14.13 9.36
CA GLY A 280 11.18 13.96 8.93
C GLY A 280 11.43 12.60 8.29
N LEU A 281 12.37 11.83 8.86
CA LEU A 281 12.63 10.45 8.47
C LEU A 281 11.33 9.63 8.45
N ILE A 282 11.18 8.81 7.43
CA ILE A 282 10.20 7.72 7.37
C ILE A 282 10.89 6.44 6.93
N PHE A 283 10.44 5.30 7.46
CA PHE A 283 10.96 4.01 7.05
C PHE A 283 9.93 2.90 7.09
N GLU A 284 10.21 1.86 6.32
CA GLU A 284 9.42 0.64 6.23
C GLU A 284 10.35 -0.57 6.19
N GLY A 285 10.08 -1.56 7.03
CA GLY A 285 10.76 -2.86 6.99
C GLY A 285 9.93 -3.88 6.23
N TYR A 286 10.58 -4.73 5.45
CA TYR A 286 9.95 -5.81 4.71
C TYR A 286 10.90 -7.01 4.54
N THR A 287 10.32 -8.16 4.20
CA THR A 287 11.04 -9.38 3.83
C THR A 287 10.65 -9.79 2.41
N GLN A 288 11.50 -10.59 1.76
CA GLN A 288 11.22 -11.20 0.46
C GLN A 288 10.13 -12.27 0.53
N ASP A 289 9.99 -12.89 1.70
CA ASP A 289 9.13 -14.06 1.89
C ASP A 289 7.65 -13.71 2.01
N LEU A 290 7.30 -12.42 2.17
CA LEU A 290 5.95 -11.95 2.44
C LEU A 290 5.57 -10.79 1.52
N GLY A 291 4.30 -10.78 1.08
CA GLY A 291 3.73 -9.73 0.23
C GLY A 291 3.28 -8.46 0.97
N PHE A 292 3.67 -8.25 2.24
CA PHE A 292 3.30 -7.08 3.05
C PHE A 292 4.45 -6.58 3.93
N ASN A 293 4.35 -5.33 4.41
CA ASN A 293 5.35 -4.72 5.29
C ASN A 293 5.34 -5.33 6.70
N ILE A 294 6.51 -5.43 7.35
CA ILE A 294 6.65 -6.02 8.69
C ILE A 294 6.88 -4.96 9.76
N CYS A 295 7.40 -3.80 9.36
CA CYS A 295 7.70 -2.67 10.23
C CYS A 295 7.30 -1.35 9.57
N ASP A 296 6.78 -0.44 10.38
CA ASP A 296 6.59 0.96 10.02
C ASP A 296 7.21 1.85 11.10
N GLY A 297 7.87 2.93 10.69
CA GLY A 297 8.42 3.91 11.61
C GLY A 297 8.74 5.25 10.96
N GLY A 298 9.13 6.21 11.80
CA GLY A 298 9.53 7.54 11.37
C GLY A 298 9.40 8.60 12.46
N ARG A 299 9.76 9.83 12.10
CA ARG A 299 9.76 11.03 12.95
C ARG A 299 8.42 11.78 12.88
N TYR A 300 7.85 12.13 14.03
CA TYR A 300 6.52 12.73 14.18
C TYR A 300 6.53 13.88 15.22
N ASP A 301 7.33 14.93 14.99
CA ASP A 301 7.62 15.97 15.98
C ASP A 301 6.40 16.79 16.47
N ASN A 302 5.26 16.71 15.77
CA ASN A 302 4.05 17.48 16.08
C ASN A 302 3.00 16.74 16.93
N LEU A 303 3.09 15.41 17.06
CA LEU A 303 2.04 14.60 17.71
C LEU A 303 1.85 14.98 19.19
N ILE A 304 2.95 15.11 19.93
CA ILE A 304 2.88 15.44 21.37
C ILE A 304 2.36 16.87 21.58
N GLY A 305 2.67 17.77 20.64
CA GLY A 305 2.22 19.16 20.64
C GLY A 305 0.71 19.32 20.68
N GLN A 306 -0.03 18.38 20.07
CA GLN A 306 -1.50 18.40 20.03
C GLN A 306 -2.13 18.15 21.40
N PHE A 307 -1.37 17.56 22.35
CA PHE A 307 -1.76 17.41 23.75
C PHE A 307 -1.28 18.59 24.63
N GLY A 308 -0.77 19.67 24.02
CA GLY A 308 -0.35 20.89 24.70
C GLY A 308 1.13 20.94 25.11
N TYR A 309 1.98 20.05 24.58
CA TYR A 309 3.41 20.04 24.87
C TYR A 309 4.25 19.68 23.64
N GLN A 310 4.88 20.68 23.02
CA GLN A 310 5.73 20.44 21.84
C GLN A 310 6.99 19.67 22.24
N CYS A 311 7.18 18.48 21.68
CA CYS A 311 8.35 17.65 21.95
C CYS A 311 8.62 16.75 20.73
N PRO A 312 9.83 16.77 20.16
CA PRO A 312 10.16 15.94 19.00
C PRO A 312 10.15 14.45 19.37
N ALA A 313 9.78 13.60 18.42
CA ALA A 313 9.67 12.17 18.66
C ALA A 313 9.85 11.35 17.38
N THR A 314 10.39 10.16 17.53
CA THR A 314 10.59 9.20 16.44
C THR A 314 10.47 7.78 17.01
N GLY A 315 10.01 6.84 16.19
CA GLY A 315 9.73 5.49 16.66
C GLY A 315 9.35 4.51 15.56
N PHE A 316 9.04 3.29 15.97
CA PHE A 316 8.59 2.23 15.07
C PHE A 316 7.64 1.25 15.76
N ALA A 317 7.00 0.42 14.94
CA ALA A 317 6.18 -0.69 15.37
C ALA A 317 6.32 -1.93 14.47
N PHE A 318 6.25 -3.10 15.09
CA PHE A 318 6.06 -4.40 14.45
C PHE A 318 4.70 -4.99 14.83
N GLY A 319 4.09 -5.73 13.90
CA GLY A 319 3.00 -6.66 14.22
C GLY A 319 3.57 -8.02 14.61
N VAL A 320 3.30 -8.51 15.82
CA VAL A 320 3.88 -9.78 16.31
C VAL A 320 3.44 -10.95 15.45
N GLU A 321 2.19 -10.96 15.00
CA GLU A 321 1.68 -11.98 14.08
C GLU A 321 2.42 -11.99 12.74
N ARG A 322 2.79 -10.80 12.23
CA ARG A 322 3.59 -10.70 11.00
C ARG A 322 5.00 -11.24 11.23
N LEU A 323 5.60 -10.95 12.38
CA LEU A 323 6.89 -11.53 12.74
C LEU A 323 6.82 -13.06 12.87
N MET A 324 5.72 -13.60 13.41
CA MET A 324 5.50 -15.05 13.44
C MET A 324 5.46 -15.65 12.04
N GLU A 325 4.71 -15.02 11.13
CA GLU A 325 4.63 -15.43 9.72
C GLU A 325 5.99 -15.33 9.01
N CYS A 326 6.83 -14.32 9.34
CA CYS A 326 8.19 -14.21 8.82
C CYS A 326 9.09 -15.37 9.30
N LEU A 327 9.04 -15.68 10.60
CA LEU A 327 9.85 -16.75 11.20
C LEU A 327 9.43 -18.13 10.67
N ASP A 328 8.13 -18.32 10.42
CA ASP A 328 7.61 -19.52 9.75
C ASP A 328 8.16 -19.61 8.32
N ALA A 329 8.10 -18.52 7.55
CA ALA A 329 8.54 -18.50 6.16
C ALA A 329 10.06 -18.72 6.01
N GLN A 330 10.87 -18.15 6.92
CA GLN A 330 12.33 -18.34 6.92
C GLN A 330 12.78 -19.63 7.62
N GLY A 331 11.88 -20.35 8.28
CA GLY A 331 12.22 -21.54 9.07
C GLY A 331 13.20 -21.25 10.21
N THR A 332 13.15 -20.04 10.78
CA THR A 332 14.12 -19.57 11.79
C THR A 332 13.63 -19.68 13.23
N TRP A 333 12.46 -20.29 13.46
CA TRP A 333 12.04 -20.66 14.80
C TRP A 333 13.07 -21.56 15.50
N PRO A 334 13.32 -21.37 16.81
CA PRO A 334 14.02 -22.38 17.60
C PRO A 334 13.35 -23.75 17.45
N GLN A 335 14.14 -24.82 17.47
CA GLN A 335 13.66 -26.19 17.20
C GLN A 335 12.46 -26.59 18.08
N GLU A 336 12.42 -26.12 19.33
CA GLU A 336 11.35 -26.37 20.30
C GLU A 336 10.02 -25.65 19.98
N LEU A 337 10.08 -24.60 19.15
CA LEU A 337 8.95 -23.77 18.73
C LEU A 337 8.59 -23.94 17.25
N ALA A 338 9.40 -24.65 16.48
CA ALA A 338 9.10 -25.04 15.12
C ALA A 338 7.78 -25.84 15.06
N ALA A 339 6.97 -25.60 14.03
CA ALA A 339 5.69 -26.26 13.92
C ALA A 339 5.95 -27.74 13.63
N GLY A 340 5.32 -28.65 14.38
CA GLY A 340 5.17 -30.03 13.92
C GLY A 340 4.48 -30.03 12.55
N GLU A 341 4.67 -31.09 11.76
CA GLU A 341 4.38 -31.26 10.31
C GLU A 341 2.99 -30.83 9.77
N GLN A 342 2.09 -30.26 10.57
CA GLN A 342 0.72 -29.87 10.22
C GLN A 342 0.51 -28.39 9.85
N SER A 343 1.55 -27.58 9.72
CA SER A 343 1.47 -26.24 9.09
C SER A 343 2.35 -26.16 7.85
N GLN A 344 2.06 -27.02 6.87
CA GLN A 344 2.35 -26.68 5.48
C GLN A 344 1.29 -25.67 5.01
N ALA A 345 1.47 -24.40 5.36
CA ALA A 345 1.11 -23.38 4.40
C ALA A 345 1.87 -23.70 3.12
N VAL A 346 1.20 -23.53 1.97
CA VAL A 346 1.79 -23.76 0.65
C VAL A 346 2.94 -22.78 0.48
N ALA A 347 4.11 -23.12 1.02
CA ALA A 347 5.36 -22.47 0.74
C ALA A 347 5.63 -22.79 -0.73
N GLY A 348 5.21 -21.88 -1.61
CA GLY A 348 5.75 -21.82 -2.94
C GLY A 348 7.26 -21.74 -2.75
N THR A 349 7.97 -22.77 -3.20
CA THR A 349 9.43 -22.80 -3.17
C THR A 349 9.94 -21.56 -3.88
N ALA A 350 10.35 -20.54 -3.12
CA ALA A 350 10.96 -19.35 -3.63
C ALA A 350 12.38 -19.74 -4.08
N ALA A 351 12.49 -20.17 -5.34
CA ALA A 351 13.75 -20.04 -6.05
C ALA A 351 14.01 -18.54 -6.18
N GLU A 352 15.14 -18.08 -5.64
CA GLU A 352 15.45 -16.68 -5.28
C GLU A 352 15.33 -15.65 -6.42
N ASP A 353 15.20 -16.07 -7.69
CA ASP A 353 15.20 -15.17 -8.85
C ASP A 353 13.99 -15.27 -9.81
N VAL A 354 13.01 -16.15 -9.55
CA VAL A 354 11.89 -16.35 -10.50
C VAL A 354 10.84 -15.25 -10.35
N ILE A 355 10.51 -14.54 -11.43
CA ILE A 355 9.40 -13.59 -11.45
C ILE A 355 8.10 -14.29 -11.87
N THR A 356 7.10 -14.29 -10.98
CA THR A 356 5.77 -14.84 -11.30
C THR A 356 4.87 -13.77 -11.90
N ILE A 357 4.37 -14.01 -13.13
CA ILE A 357 3.54 -13.09 -13.92
C ILE A 357 2.12 -13.65 -14.05
N ALA A 358 1.13 -12.96 -13.47
CA ALA A 358 -0.27 -13.25 -13.71
C ALA A 358 -0.71 -12.73 -15.09
N VAL A 359 -1.01 -13.65 -16.00
CA VAL A 359 -1.38 -13.36 -17.40
C VAL A 359 -2.88 -13.58 -17.59
N PRO A 360 -3.63 -12.58 -18.09
CA PRO A 360 -5.05 -12.69 -18.37
C PRO A 360 -5.28 -13.53 -19.62
N LYS A 361 -6.06 -14.61 -19.48
CA LYS A 361 -6.47 -15.43 -20.63
C LYS A 361 -7.28 -14.63 -21.65
N GLY A 362 -7.12 -14.96 -22.93
CA GLY A 362 -7.95 -14.43 -24.01
C GLY A 362 -7.26 -13.32 -24.81
N ARG A 363 -7.95 -12.21 -25.04
CA ARG A 363 -7.51 -11.16 -25.98
C ARG A 363 -6.18 -10.51 -25.58
N LEU A 364 -6.01 -10.14 -24.31
CA LEU A 364 -4.81 -9.45 -23.83
C LEU A 364 -3.55 -10.32 -23.95
N GLN A 365 -3.65 -11.64 -23.73
CA GLN A 365 -2.55 -12.59 -23.91
C GLN A 365 -1.91 -12.51 -25.31
N LYS A 366 -2.74 -12.32 -26.36
CA LYS A 366 -2.28 -12.26 -27.76
C LYS A 366 -1.43 -11.03 -28.06
N TYR A 367 -1.67 -9.92 -27.37
CA TYR A 367 -0.86 -8.70 -27.48
C TYR A 367 0.37 -8.76 -26.57
N LEU A 368 0.23 -9.37 -25.39
CA LEU A 368 1.28 -9.45 -24.39
C LEU A 368 2.46 -10.33 -24.84
N ALA A 369 2.20 -11.53 -25.37
CA ALA A 369 3.26 -12.48 -25.69
C ALA A 369 4.29 -11.93 -26.71
N PRO A 370 3.89 -11.31 -27.83
CA PRO A 370 4.85 -10.67 -28.74
C PRO A 370 5.64 -9.54 -28.10
N LEU A 371 5.02 -8.77 -27.20
CA LEU A 371 5.68 -7.66 -26.51
C LEU A 371 6.75 -8.17 -25.53
N LEU A 372 6.41 -9.19 -24.73
CA LEU A 372 7.35 -9.85 -23.83
C LEU A 372 8.54 -10.47 -24.59
N SER A 373 8.29 -11.13 -25.72
CA SER A 373 9.36 -11.70 -26.55
C SER A 373 10.33 -10.66 -27.08
N ARG A 374 9.85 -9.48 -27.52
CA ARG A 374 10.74 -8.40 -27.95
C ARG A 374 11.51 -7.77 -26.78
N ALA A 375 10.91 -7.75 -25.59
CA ALA A 375 11.58 -7.36 -24.35
C ALA A 375 12.55 -8.42 -23.79
N GLY A 376 12.78 -9.53 -24.52
CA GLY A 376 13.77 -10.56 -24.16
C GLY A 376 13.24 -11.68 -23.27
N VAL A 377 11.92 -11.80 -23.07
CA VAL A 377 11.29 -12.88 -22.29
C VAL A 377 10.84 -14.02 -23.21
N ASP A 378 11.32 -15.24 -22.95
CA ASP A 378 10.85 -16.41 -23.69
C ASP A 378 9.36 -16.68 -23.42
N CYS A 379 8.54 -16.56 -24.47
CA CYS A 379 7.10 -16.79 -24.42
C CYS A 379 6.66 -17.99 -25.26
N SER A 380 7.60 -18.81 -25.75
CA SER A 380 7.30 -19.99 -26.57
C SER A 380 6.31 -20.93 -25.86
N SER A 381 6.54 -21.20 -24.58
CA SER A 381 5.68 -22.00 -23.72
C SER A 381 4.33 -21.33 -23.42
N LEU A 382 4.26 -19.99 -23.37
CA LEU A 382 3.02 -19.22 -23.16
C LEU A 382 2.09 -19.24 -24.38
N LEU A 383 2.67 -19.41 -25.57
CA LEU A 383 1.97 -19.52 -26.85
C LEU A 383 1.60 -20.97 -27.22
N SER A 384 2.13 -21.95 -26.50
CA SER A 384 1.78 -23.36 -26.70
C SER A 384 0.34 -23.64 -26.26
N ASP A 385 -0.39 -24.46 -27.03
CA ASP A 385 -1.79 -24.83 -26.75
C ASP A 385 -1.86 -25.88 -25.63
N SER A 386 -1.44 -25.48 -24.43
CA SER A 386 -1.41 -26.32 -23.24
C SER A 386 -2.57 -25.98 -22.29
N ARG A 387 -3.13 -27.01 -21.63
CA ARG A 387 -4.14 -26.82 -20.58
C ARG A 387 -3.54 -26.46 -19.21
N LYS A 388 -2.21 -26.28 -19.13
CA LYS A 388 -1.54 -25.94 -17.86
C LYS A 388 -1.88 -24.50 -17.47
N LEU A 389 -2.13 -24.28 -16.18
CA LEU A 389 -2.39 -22.94 -15.62
C LEU A 389 -1.12 -22.26 -15.10
N ILE A 390 -0.08 -23.05 -14.86
CA ILE A 390 1.24 -22.58 -14.45
C ILE A 390 2.24 -23.08 -15.49
N ILE A 391 3.02 -22.15 -16.05
CA ILE A 391 4.00 -22.40 -17.10
C ILE A 391 5.29 -21.73 -16.67
N GLU A 392 6.41 -22.44 -16.71
CA GLU A 392 7.74 -21.87 -16.41
C GLU A 392 8.53 -21.74 -17.72
N THR A 393 9.39 -20.72 -17.79
CA THR A 393 10.33 -20.57 -18.91
C THR A 393 11.47 -21.56 -18.77
N ASP A 394 12.07 -21.98 -19.89
CA ASP A 394 13.13 -22.99 -19.91
C ASP A 394 14.40 -22.52 -19.18
N ASP A 395 14.63 -21.22 -19.14
CA ASP A 395 15.73 -20.58 -18.41
C ASP A 395 15.46 -20.42 -16.90
N GLY A 396 14.23 -20.70 -16.46
CA GLY A 396 13.79 -20.56 -15.06
C GLY A 396 13.57 -19.13 -14.59
N SER A 397 13.77 -18.11 -15.43
CA SER A 397 13.68 -16.69 -15.03
C SER A 397 12.24 -16.26 -14.72
N TYR A 398 11.24 -16.88 -15.36
CA TYR A 398 9.84 -16.47 -15.26
C TYR A 398 8.89 -17.65 -15.05
N ARG A 399 7.81 -17.37 -14.32
CA ARG A 399 6.66 -18.26 -14.15
C ARG A 399 5.38 -17.52 -14.56
N PHE A 400 4.65 -18.04 -15.53
CA PHE A 400 3.35 -17.51 -15.93
C PHE A 400 2.20 -18.21 -15.21
N LEU A 401 1.35 -17.42 -14.56
CA LEU A 401 0.08 -17.86 -13.96
C LEU A 401 -1.08 -17.40 -14.85
N LEU A 402 -1.74 -18.33 -15.53
CA LEU A 402 -2.85 -18.03 -16.43
C LEU A 402 -4.18 -17.90 -15.65
N ALA A 403 -4.69 -16.67 -15.53
CA ALA A 403 -5.90 -16.36 -14.76
C ALA A 403 -7.00 -15.71 -15.63
N LYS A 404 -8.23 -15.65 -15.10
CA LYS A 404 -9.28 -14.79 -15.68
C LYS A 404 -8.90 -13.33 -15.44
N PRO A 405 -9.21 -12.39 -16.36
CA PRO A 405 -8.87 -10.98 -16.19
C PRO A 405 -9.34 -10.36 -14.87
N SER A 406 -10.54 -10.73 -14.40
CA SER A 406 -11.09 -10.26 -13.11
C SER A 406 -10.30 -10.69 -11.88
N ASP A 407 -9.52 -11.76 -12.00
CA ASP A 407 -8.87 -12.42 -10.86
C ASP A 407 -7.38 -12.04 -10.79
N VAL A 408 -6.81 -11.47 -11.86
CA VAL A 408 -5.40 -11.04 -11.93
C VAL A 408 -5.04 -10.09 -10.78
N PRO A 409 -5.81 -9.01 -10.49
CA PRO A 409 -5.45 -8.12 -9.38
C PRO A 409 -5.37 -8.84 -8.04
N THR A 410 -6.27 -9.80 -7.79
CA THR A 410 -6.28 -10.58 -6.55
C THR A 410 -5.03 -11.43 -6.40
N TYR A 411 -4.60 -12.13 -7.46
CA TYR A 411 -3.36 -12.92 -7.40
C TYR A 411 -2.13 -12.06 -7.12
N VAL A 412 -2.09 -10.84 -7.67
CA VAL A 412 -1.00 -9.89 -7.46
C VAL A 412 -1.07 -9.25 -6.06
N GLU A 413 -2.24 -8.79 -5.62
CA GLU A 413 -2.45 -8.17 -4.29
C GLU A 413 -2.06 -9.12 -3.15
N TYR A 414 -2.38 -10.42 -3.29
CA TYR A 414 -2.05 -11.44 -2.28
C TYR A 414 -0.64 -12.02 -2.42
N GLY A 415 0.15 -11.57 -3.40
CA GLY A 415 1.54 -12.01 -3.59
C GLY A 415 1.69 -13.41 -4.21
N ALA A 416 0.61 -14.00 -4.73
CA ALA A 416 0.68 -15.25 -5.49
C ALA A 416 1.32 -15.04 -6.88
N ALA A 417 1.29 -13.81 -7.40
CA ALA A 417 2.09 -13.36 -8.53
C ALA A 417 2.82 -12.06 -8.15
N ASP A 418 4.06 -11.91 -8.63
CA ASP A 418 4.86 -10.70 -8.40
C ASP A 418 4.34 -9.54 -9.24
N ILE A 419 3.98 -9.83 -10.49
CA ILE A 419 3.45 -8.86 -11.45
C ILE A 419 2.22 -9.43 -12.16
N GLY A 420 1.42 -8.57 -12.79
CA GLY A 420 0.27 -9.00 -13.58
C GLY A 420 -0.10 -8.02 -14.67
N ILE A 421 -0.84 -8.53 -15.67
CA ILE A 421 -1.40 -7.71 -16.74
C ILE A 421 -2.91 -7.62 -16.61
N VAL A 422 -3.45 -6.42 -16.56
CA VAL A 422 -4.88 -6.21 -16.33
C VAL A 422 -5.39 -4.96 -17.01
N GLY A 423 -6.66 -4.93 -17.41
CA GLY A 423 -7.29 -3.73 -17.94
C GLY A 423 -7.54 -2.69 -16.84
N LYS A 424 -7.42 -1.40 -17.18
CA LYS A 424 -7.71 -0.29 -16.24
C LYS A 424 -9.14 -0.34 -15.70
N ASP A 425 -10.09 -0.85 -16.48
CA ASP A 425 -11.48 -1.06 -16.08
C ASP A 425 -11.59 -1.99 -14.87
N ILE A 426 -10.85 -3.10 -14.89
CA ILE A 426 -10.84 -4.04 -13.76
C ILE A 426 -10.16 -3.43 -12.55
N LEU A 427 -9.06 -2.68 -12.72
CA LEU A 427 -8.40 -1.99 -11.59
C LEU A 427 -9.30 -0.96 -10.91
N LEU A 428 -9.97 -0.13 -11.70
CA LEU A 428 -10.88 0.89 -11.19
C LEU A 428 -12.11 0.28 -10.50
N GLU A 429 -12.60 -0.87 -10.98
CA GLU A 429 -13.74 -1.56 -10.38
C GLU A 429 -13.37 -2.34 -9.12
N THR A 430 -12.23 -3.03 -9.12
CA THR A 430 -11.80 -3.89 -8.00
C THR A 430 -11.17 -3.13 -6.85
N GLU A 431 -10.60 -1.95 -7.11
CA GLU A 431 -9.83 -1.17 -6.13
C GLU A 431 -8.75 -2.02 -5.42
N ALA A 432 -8.09 -2.90 -6.18
CA ALA A 432 -7.03 -3.76 -5.66
C ALA A 432 -5.83 -2.91 -5.19
N GLU A 433 -5.21 -3.29 -4.08
CA GLU A 433 -4.01 -2.62 -3.54
C GLU A 433 -2.75 -3.12 -4.26
N VAL A 434 -2.55 -2.67 -5.50
CA VAL A 434 -1.41 -3.03 -6.36
C VAL A 434 -0.69 -1.78 -6.86
N ALA A 435 0.59 -1.91 -7.19
CA ALA A 435 1.35 -0.88 -7.89
C ALA A 435 0.96 -0.86 -9.37
N GLU A 436 0.66 0.30 -9.95
CA GLU A 436 0.38 0.46 -11.38
C GLU A 436 1.60 1.07 -12.07
N LEU A 437 2.40 0.22 -12.70
CA LEU A 437 3.78 0.55 -13.07
C LEU A 437 3.92 1.10 -14.49
N LEU A 438 3.14 0.57 -15.44
CA LEU A 438 3.26 0.94 -16.86
C LEU A 438 1.92 0.83 -17.60
N ASP A 439 1.64 1.82 -18.45
CA ASP A 439 0.62 1.72 -19.49
C ASP A 439 1.18 0.94 -20.68
N LEU A 440 0.58 -0.21 -20.99
CA LEU A 440 1.02 -1.04 -22.11
C LEU A 440 0.43 -0.58 -23.45
N GLY A 441 -0.47 0.40 -23.44
CA GLY A 441 -0.97 1.07 -24.64
C GLY A 441 -1.85 0.22 -25.58
N PHE A 442 -2.01 -1.09 -25.35
CA PHE A 442 -2.91 -1.97 -26.09
C PHE A 442 -4.19 -2.29 -25.33
N GLY A 443 -5.17 -2.90 -26.01
CA GLY A 443 -6.47 -3.20 -25.44
C GLY A 443 -7.31 -1.94 -25.15
N ARG A 444 -7.14 -0.91 -25.99
CA ARG A 444 -7.78 0.39 -25.81
C ARG A 444 -9.29 0.31 -25.98
N CYS A 445 -10.03 0.87 -25.03
CA CYS A 445 -11.47 1.10 -25.12
C CYS A 445 -11.87 2.30 -24.24
N GLN A 446 -13.12 2.73 -24.35
CA GLN A 446 -13.68 3.80 -23.54
C GLN A 446 -14.74 3.26 -22.61
N MET A 447 -14.67 3.64 -21.33
CA MET A 447 -15.77 3.52 -20.38
C MET A 447 -16.71 4.70 -20.63
N ILE A 448 -17.99 4.44 -20.92
CA ILE A 448 -18.95 5.48 -21.29
C ILE A 448 -20.21 5.42 -20.44
N VAL A 449 -20.96 6.52 -20.43
CA VAL A 449 -22.39 6.52 -20.10
C VAL A 449 -23.16 6.51 -21.41
N ALA A 450 -24.10 5.57 -21.57
CA ALA A 450 -25.01 5.54 -22.71
C ALA A 450 -26.47 5.44 -22.27
N VAL A 451 -27.35 5.98 -23.11
CA VAL A 451 -28.81 5.98 -22.91
C VAL A 451 -29.49 5.49 -24.18
N ALA A 452 -30.76 5.09 -24.08
CA ALA A 452 -31.56 4.80 -25.27
C ALA A 452 -31.71 6.06 -26.13
N GLU A 453 -31.50 5.95 -27.43
CA GLU A 453 -31.66 7.07 -28.38
C GLU A 453 -33.09 7.64 -28.31
N SER A 454 -34.08 6.79 -28.05
CA SER A 454 -35.49 7.18 -27.85
C SER A 454 -35.77 7.97 -26.57
N SER A 455 -34.83 8.03 -25.62
CA SER A 455 -35.01 8.78 -24.35
C SER A 455 -34.97 10.30 -24.53
N GLY A 456 -34.34 10.78 -25.61
CA GLY A 456 -34.08 12.21 -25.82
C GLY A 456 -32.99 12.80 -24.92
N ILE A 457 -32.36 12.00 -24.06
CA ILE A 457 -31.27 12.43 -23.17
C ILE A 457 -29.98 12.55 -23.99
N THR A 458 -29.29 13.68 -23.82
CA THR A 458 -28.05 14.01 -24.55
C THR A 458 -26.90 14.45 -23.65
N ASP A 459 -27.19 14.83 -22.41
CA ASP A 459 -26.20 15.23 -21.40
C ASP A 459 -26.48 14.47 -20.10
N VAL A 460 -25.42 14.00 -19.44
CA VAL A 460 -25.52 13.25 -18.17
C VAL A 460 -26.26 14.03 -17.07
N ARG A 461 -26.20 15.37 -17.09
CA ARG A 461 -26.88 16.25 -16.12
C ARG A 461 -28.40 16.24 -16.24
N GLN A 462 -28.94 15.63 -17.29
CA GLN A 462 -30.38 15.40 -17.44
C GLN A 462 -30.85 14.16 -16.65
N LEU A 463 -29.91 13.34 -16.16
CA LEU A 463 -30.19 12.29 -15.17
C LEU A 463 -30.26 12.91 -13.78
N ASP A 464 -31.10 12.33 -12.92
CA ASP A 464 -31.41 12.81 -11.58
C ASP A 464 -31.36 11.69 -10.52
N PHE A 465 -31.81 12.00 -9.30
CA PHE A 465 -31.82 11.05 -8.19
C PHE A 465 -32.81 9.88 -8.35
N ASN A 466 -33.73 9.94 -9.31
CA ASN A 466 -34.64 8.84 -9.64
C ASN A 466 -34.10 7.96 -10.77
N SER A 467 -33.00 8.38 -11.41
CA SER A 467 -32.43 7.68 -12.55
C SER A 467 -31.77 6.38 -12.10
N ARG A 468 -32.01 5.32 -12.86
CA ARG A 468 -31.42 3.99 -12.66
C ARG A 468 -30.32 3.78 -13.69
N VAL A 469 -29.17 3.30 -13.25
CA VAL A 469 -28.00 3.07 -14.08
C VAL A 469 -27.63 1.60 -14.02
N ALA A 470 -27.73 0.89 -15.14
CA ALA A 470 -27.32 -0.51 -15.21
C ALA A 470 -25.82 -0.63 -15.54
N SER A 471 -25.09 -1.44 -14.80
CA SER A 471 -23.67 -1.67 -15.08
C SER A 471 -23.13 -2.97 -14.48
N LYS A 472 -22.10 -3.53 -15.12
CA LYS A 472 -21.20 -4.50 -14.49
C LYS A 472 -20.17 -3.82 -13.57
N PHE A 473 -19.84 -2.57 -13.87
CA PHE A 473 -18.82 -1.77 -13.19
C PHE A 473 -19.48 -0.84 -12.16
N THR A 474 -20.03 -1.47 -11.11
CA THR A 474 -20.85 -0.79 -10.12
C THR A 474 -20.08 0.26 -9.32
N ASN A 475 -18.82 0.00 -8.98
CA ASN A 475 -17.99 0.96 -8.25
C ASN A 475 -17.62 2.15 -9.13
N ILE A 476 -17.26 1.89 -10.39
CA ILE A 476 -16.95 2.95 -11.37
C ILE A 476 -18.19 3.83 -11.60
N ALA A 477 -19.35 3.23 -11.86
CA ALA A 477 -20.59 3.95 -12.08
C ALA A 477 -20.94 4.82 -10.86
N THR A 478 -20.94 4.24 -9.66
CA THR A 478 -21.26 4.96 -8.42
C THR A 478 -20.33 6.15 -8.21
N LYS A 479 -19.01 5.97 -8.39
CA LYS A 479 -18.03 7.05 -8.25
C LYS A 479 -18.25 8.16 -9.27
N TYR A 480 -18.46 7.81 -10.53
CA TYR A 480 -18.65 8.78 -11.60
C TYR A 480 -19.89 9.65 -11.36
N PHE A 481 -21.05 9.04 -11.07
CA PHE A 481 -22.28 9.77 -10.81
C PHE A 481 -22.18 10.66 -9.56
N ASN A 482 -21.56 10.16 -8.48
CA ASN A 482 -21.27 10.98 -7.30
C ASN A 482 -20.36 12.18 -7.61
N GLN A 483 -19.34 12.00 -8.46
CA GLN A 483 -18.43 13.09 -8.86
C GLN A 483 -19.13 14.19 -9.67
N VAL A 484 -20.11 13.83 -10.50
CA VAL A 484 -20.91 14.82 -11.25
C VAL A 484 -22.13 15.33 -10.47
N GLY A 485 -22.29 14.93 -9.21
CA GLY A 485 -23.34 15.43 -8.31
C GLY A 485 -24.71 14.77 -8.48
N ILE A 486 -24.78 13.57 -9.05
CA ILE A 486 -26.01 12.82 -9.31
C ILE A 486 -26.04 11.57 -8.43
N GLN A 487 -27.10 11.41 -7.63
CA GLN A 487 -27.31 10.21 -6.80
C GLN A 487 -28.19 9.19 -7.52
N ALA A 488 -27.65 8.57 -8.57
CA ALA A 488 -28.38 7.54 -9.32
C ALA A 488 -28.40 6.18 -8.60
N GLU A 489 -29.46 5.40 -8.80
CA GLU A 489 -29.51 4.00 -8.34
C GLU A 489 -28.70 3.12 -9.31
N VAL A 490 -27.63 2.48 -8.82
CA VAL A 490 -26.81 1.58 -9.65
C VAL A 490 -27.32 0.15 -9.56
N ILE A 491 -27.79 -0.39 -10.69
CA ILE A 491 -28.28 -1.76 -10.83
C ILE A 491 -27.17 -2.64 -11.41
N LYS A 492 -26.77 -3.67 -10.66
CA LYS A 492 -25.73 -4.61 -11.08
C LYS A 492 -26.24 -5.56 -12.17
N LEU A 493 -25.54 -5.60 -13.31
CA LEU A 493 -25.70 -6.62 -14.36
C LEU A 493 -24.37 -7.31 -14.65
N ASN A 494 -24.36 -8.62 -14.88
CA ASN A 494 -23.11 -9.37 -15.13
C ASN A 494 -22.72 -9.40 -16.62
N GLY A 495 -23.64 -9.09 -17.53
CA GLY A 495 -23.45 -9.06 -18.98
C GLY A 495 -24.72 -8.60 -19.70
N SER A 496 -24.59 -8.31 -21.00
CA SER A 496 -25.66 -7.75 -21.85
C SER A 496 -26.31 -6.51 -21.22
N VAL A 497 -25.45 -5.56 -20.79
CA VAL A 497 -25.86 -4.38 -20.03
C VAL A 497 -26.80 -3.50 -20.86
N GLU A 498 -26.63 -3.52 -22.19
CA GLU A 498 -27.44 -2.78 -23.15
C GLU A 498 -28.93 -3.12 -23.09
N LEU A 499 -29.29 -4.33 -22.61
CA LEU A 499 -30.69 -4.70 -22.39
C LEU A 499 -31.37 -3.84 -21.32
N GLY A 500 -30.60 -3.27 -20.38
CA GLY A 500 -31.14 -2.48 -19.27
C GLY A 500 -32.09 -1.37 -19.73
N PRO A 501 -31.63 -0.43 -20.57
CA PRO A 501 -32.50 0.60 -21.15
C PRO A 501 -33.58 0.07 -22.08
N ILE A 502 -33.27 -0.97 -22.87
CA ILE A 502 -34.21 -1.51 -23.86
C ILE A 502 -35.47 -2.07 -23.20
N VAL A 503 -35.33 -2.73 -22.05
CA VAL A 503 -36.47 -3.34 -21.32
C VAL A 503 -37.04 -2.43 -20.21
N GLY A 504 -36.55 -1.19 -20.09
CA GLY A 504 -36.98 -0.24 -19.07
C GLY A 504 -36.49 -0.54 -17.65
N LEU A 505 -35.46 -1.39 -17.51
CA LEU A 505 -34.82 -1.69 -16.23
C LEU A 505 -33.99 -0.51 -15.72
N ALA A 506 -33.34 0.23 -16.62
CA ALA A 506 -32.47 1.37 -16.30
C ALA A 506 -32.65 2.49 -17.33
N ASP A 507 -32.35 3.73 -16.94
CA ASP A 507 -32.43 4.91 -17.81
C ASP A 507 -31.12 5.11 -18.58
N ALA A 508 -30.00 4.70 -17.96
CA ALA A 508 -28.67 4.73 -18.55
C ALA A 508 -27.88 3.45 -18.26
N ILE A 509 -26.78 3.27 -18.97
CA ILE A 509 -25.78 2.25 -18.69
C ILE A 509 -24.41 2.88 -18.49
N VAL A 510 -23.57 2.21 -17.70
CA VAL A 510 -22.12 2.42 -17.71
C VAL A 510 -21.48 1.14 -18.20
N ASP A 511 -20.79 1.20 -19.34
CA ASP A 511 -20.12 0.03 -19.92
C ASP A 511 -18.91 0.44 -20.77
N ILE A 512 -18.09 -0.54 -21.12
CA ILE A 512 -16.94 -0.35 -22.01
C ILE A 512 -17.34 -0.50 -23.47
N THR A 513 -16.75 0.31 -24.34
CA THR A 513 -16.94 0.22 -25.79
C THR A 513 -15.63 0.47 -26.54
N GLU A 514 -15.38 -0.32 -27.58
CA GLU A 514 -14.21 -0.13 -28.45
C GLU A 514 -14.60 0.61 -29.74
N THR A 515 -15.57 0.08 -30.49
CA THR A 515 -16.03 0.66 -31.77
C THR A 515 -17.42 1.30 -31.69
N GLY A 516 -18.15 1.14 -30.57
CA GLY A 516 -19.54 1.58 -30.44
C GLY A 516 -20.57 0.73 -31.19
N THR A 517 -20.15 -0.34 -31.90
CA THR A 517 -21.04 -1.13 -32.75
C THR A 517 -22.19 -1.78 -31.96
N THR A 518 -21.88 -2.35 -30.78
CA THR A 518 -22.90 -3.01 -29.94
C THR A 518 -23.93 -2.02 -29.40
N LEU A 519 -23.50 -0.82 -28.99
CA LEU A 519 -24.40 0.23 -28.53
C LEU A 519 -25.37 0.65 -29.65
N ARG A 520 -24.83 0.96 -30.84
CA ARG A 520 -25.65 1.37 -31.99
C ARG A 520 -26.61 0.29 -32.46
N ALA A 521 -26.17 -0.97 -32.48
CA ALA A 521 -27.02 -2.11 -32.84
C ALA A 521 -28.22 -2.29 -31.89
N ASN A 522 -28.11 -1.77 -30.65
CA ASN A 522 -29.14 -1.81 -29.62
C ASN A 522 -29.83 -0.45 -29.40
N GLY A 523 -29.64 0.52 -30.30
CA GLY A 523 -30.28 1.84 -30.22
C GLY A 523 -29.83 2.69 -29.04
N LEU A 524 -28.58 2.52 -28.59
CA LEU A 524 -27.98 3.31 -27.50
C LEU A 524 -27.00 4.35 -28.06
N ILE A 525 -27.00 5.54 -27.45
CA ILE A 525 -26.07 6.63 -27.75
C ILE A 525 -25.19 6.96 -26.53
N PRO A 526 -23.87 7.13 -26.69
CA PRO A 526 -23.01 7.59 -25.62
C PRO A 526 -23.23 9.08 -25.37
N ILE A 527 -23.38 9.47 -24.10
CA ILE A 527 -23.63 10.85 -23.67
C ILE A 527 -22.49 11.41 -22.79
N ALA A 528 -21.60 10.54 -22.30
CA ALA A 528 -20.41 10.96 -21.58
C ALA A 528 -19.31 9.88 -21.63
N THR A 529 -18.06 10.32 -21.55
CA THR A 529 -16.90 9.44 -21.32
C THR A 529 -16.55 9.46 -19.84
N VAL A 530 -16.48 8.28 -19.24
CA VAL A 530 -16.12 8.06 -17.83
C VAL A 530 -14.61 7.92 -17.66
N ALA A 531 -13.97 7.11 -18.51
CA ALA A 531 -12.52 6.86 -18.46
C ALA A 531 -12.00 6.26 -19.78
N GLU A 532 -10.76 6.59 -20.12
CA GLU A 532 -9.98 5.87 -21.14
C GLU A 532 -9.36 4.60 -20.52
N ILE A 533 -9.49 3.47 -21.20
CA ILE A 533 -9.10 2.16 -20.70
C ILE A 533 -8.01 1.59 -21.60
N SER A 534 -6.95 1.06 -20.99
CA SER A 534 -5.87 0.30 -21.64
C SER A 534 -5.40 -0.82 -20.72
N ALA A 535 -4.58 -1.73 -21.25
CA ALA A 535 -3.87 -2.71 -20.45
C ALA A 535 -2.76 -2.07 -19.61
N ARG A 536 -2.68 -2.47 -18.34
CA ARG A 536 -1.72 -2.00 -17.35
C ARG A 536 -0.83 -3.16 -16.90
N LEU A 537 0.45 -2.85 -16.70
CA LEU A 537 1.36 -3.69 -15.92
C LEU A 537 1.24 -3.29 -14.45
N ILE A 538 0.83 -4.25 -13.62
CA ILE A 538 0.74 -4.08 -12.17
C ILE A 538 1.74 -4.96 -11.44
N ALA A 539 2.07 -4.60 -10.20
CA ALA A 539 2.89 -5.43 -9.32
C ALA A 539 2.37 -5.47 -7.91
N ASN A 540 2.71 -6.55 -7.20
CA ASN A 540 2.61 -6.58 -5.75
C ASN A 540 3.57 -5.51 -5.22
N PRO A 541 3.12 -4.57 -4.36
CA PRO A 541 3.97 -3.48 -3.90
C PRO A 541 5.25 -3.95 -3.19
N ILE A 542 5.23 -5.12 -2.54
CA ILE A 542 6.39 -5.69 -1.86
C ILE A 542 7.26 -6.51 -2.81
N SER A 543 6.71 -7.32 -3.71
CA SER A 543 7.51 -7.96 -4.76
C SER A 543 8.27 -6.93 -5.59
N TYR A 544 7.64 -5.80 -5.93
CA TYR A 544 8.32 -4.68 -6.60
C TYR A 544 9.47 -4.10 -5.77
N LYS A 545 9.36 -4.13 -4.44
CA LYS A 545 10.42 -3.67 -3.54
C LYS A 545 11.58 -4.65 -3.43
N VAL A 546 11.25 -5.92 -3.33
CA VAL A 546 12.18 -7.03 -3.13
C VAL A 546 12.95 -7.33 -4.41
N LYS A 547 12.23 -7.48 -5.53
CA LYS A 547 12.75 -7.83 -6.86
C LYS A 547 12.90 -6.58 -7.74
N TYR A 548 13.19 -5.42 -7.13
CA TYR A 548 13.19 -4.12 -7.80
C TYR A 548 14.05 -4.13 -9.07
N GLN A 549 15.29 -4.64 -8.99
CA GLN A 549 16.19 -4.65 -10.14
C GLN A 549 15.63 -5.48 -11.32
N ALA A 550 15.17 -6.70 -11.05
CA ALA A 550 14.64 -7.60 -12.08
C ALA A 550 13.33 -7.07 -12.70
N ILE A 551 12.40 -6.58 -11.87
CA ILE A 551 11.15 -6.01 -12.35
C ILE A 551 11.40 -4.69 -13.10
N GLN A 552 12.33 -3.85 -12.64
CA GLN A 552 12.66 -2.60 -13.31
C GLN A 552 13.33 -2.84 -14.68
N ALA A 553 14.19 -3.85 -14.80
CA ALA A 553 14.75 -4.26 -16.09
C ALA A 553 13.66 -4.68 -17.09
N LEU A 554 12.67 -5.46 -16.63
CA LEU A 554 11.51 -5.82 -17.46
C LEU A 554 10.69 -4.58 -17.86
N ILE A 555 10.43 -3.65 -16.95
CA ILE A 555 9.70 -2.40 -17.24
C ILE A 555 10.45 -1.58 -18.30
N ASP A 556 11.76 -1.43 -18.16
CA ASP A 556 12.58 -0.64 -19.09
C ASP A 556 12.61 -1.30 -20.48
N GLY A 557 12.72 -2.65 -20.54
CA GLY A 557 12.60 -3.40 -21.79
C GLY A 557 11.24 -3.25 -22.48
N LEU A 558 10.15 -3.38 -21.72
CA LEU A 558 8.79 -3.17 -22.23
C LEU A 558 8.56 -1.73 -22.71
N SER A 559 9.05 -0.74 -21.94
CA SER A 559 8.88 0.68 -22.28
C SER A 559 9.63 1.05 -23.56
N GLY A 560 10.82 0.47 -23.80
CA GLY A 560 11.58 0.64 -25.03
C GLY A 560 10.83 0.15 -26.26
N GLU A 561 10.10 -0.96 -26.14
CA GLU A 561 9.30 -1.56 -27.21
C GLU A 561 7.95 -0.86 -27.47
N LEU A 562 7.44 -0.09 -26.50
CA LEU A 562 6.22 0.71 -26.64
C LEU A 562 6.47 2.11 -27.24
N SER A 563 7.72 2.55 -27.24
CA SER A 563 8.14 3.86 -27.78
C SER A 563 8.55 3.80 -29.26
N GLN A 564 8.57 2.60 -29.85
CA GLN A 564 8.78 2.32 -31.28
C GLN A 564 7.44 2.10 -31.97
#